data_AF-A0A3D1F331-F1
#
_entry.id   AF-A0A3D1F331-F1
#
_cell.length_a   1.000
_cell.length_b   1.000
_cell.length_c   1.000
_cell.angle_alpha   90.00
_cell.angle_beta   90.00
_cell.angle_gamma   90.00
#
_symmetry.space_group_name_H-M   'P 1'
#
loop_
_entity.id
_entity.type
_entity.pdbx_description
1 polymer ?
#
loop_
_entity_poly.entity_id
_entity_poly.type
_entity_poly.pdbx_seq_one_letter_code
_entity_poly.pdbx_strand_id
1 'polypeptide(L)' 'MINWLKSQETITEKQVKSGLRSLVIDGMCSQVMGVFTGGAFLVAFALLLGASNKTIGLLAAIGPATQIL' A
#
# COMPACT_ATOMS: atom_id res chain seq x y z
N MET A 1 5.21 26.95 8.21
CA MET A 1 4.84 25.86 9.15
C MET A 1 3.42 25.41 8.83
N ILE A 2 3.22 24.11 8.63
CA ILE A 2 1.91 23.54 8.25
C ILE A 2 0.98 23.64 9.46
N ASN A 3 -0.05 24.47 9.38
CA ASN A 3 -0.90 24.84 10.53
C ASN A 3 -1.77 23.67 11.06
N TRP A 4 -1.88 22.56 10.33
CA TRP A 4 -2.65 21.37 10.70
C TRP A 4 -1.91 20.35 11.58
N LEU A 5 -0.58 20.49 11.75
CA LEU A 5 0.24 19.61 12.60
C LEU A 5 0.33 20.08 14.07
N LYS A 6 -0.39 21.15 14.43
CA LYS A 6 -0.39 21.69 15.79
C LYS A 6 -1.25 20.79 16.69
N SER A 7 -0.75 20.44 17.88
CA SER A 7 -1.50 19.67 18.89
C SER A 7 -2.84 20.37 19.19
N GLN A 8 -3.95 19.63 19.13
CA GLN A 8 -5.28 20.12 19.47
C GLN A 8 -5.74 19.39 20.72
N GLU A 9 -6.11 20.13 21.77
CA GLU A 9 -6.58 19.56 23.03
C GLU A 9 -8.00 18.99 22.92
N THR A 10 -8.79 19.45 21.94
CA THR A 10 -10.17 19.00 21.69
C THR A 10 -10.42 18.81 20.20
N ILE A 11 -11.06 17.70 19.86
CA ILE A 11 -11.39 17.33 18.48
C ILE A 11 -12.91 17.36 18.33
N THR A 12 -13.42 18.06 17.32
CA THR A 12 -14.85 18.09 17.00
C THR A 12 -15.26 16.82 16.26
N GLU A 13 -16.50 16.35 16.39
CA GLU A 13 -17.00 15.17 15.66
C GLU A 13 -16.77 15.24 14.13
N LYS A 14 -16.88 16.43 13.54
CA LYS A 14 -16.59 16.66 12.12
C LYS A 14 -15.13 16.33 11.77
N GLN A 15 -14.18 16.69 12.64
CA GLN A 15 -12.77 16.37 12.47
C GLN A 15 -12.52 14.88 12.66
N VAL A 16 -13.18 14.24 13.62
CA VAL A 16 -13.12 12.77 13.80
C VAL A 16 -13.58 12.05 12.53
N LYS A 17 -14.75 12.42 11.99
CA LYS A 17 -15.29 11.79 10.77
C LYS A 17 -14.37 12.01 9.56
N SER A 18 -13.80 13.20 9.43
CA SER A 18 -12.84 13.52 8.36
C SER A 18 -11.52 12.75 8.51
N GLY A 19 -11.01 12.66 9.74
CA GLY A 19 -9.80 11.91 10.07
C GLY A 19 -9.97 10.42 9.80
N LEU A 20 -11.11 9.84 10.20
CA LEU A 20 -11.42 8.43 9.93
C LEU A 20 -11.48 8.13 8.43
N ARG A 21 -12.12 8.99 7.63
CA ARG A 21 -12.11 8.85 6.17
C ARG A 21 -10.70 8.93 5.60
N SER A 22 -9.87 9.82 6.12
CA SER A 22 -8.48 9.97 5.69
C SER A 22 -7.65 8.74 6.04
N LEU A 23 -7.86 8.16 7.23
CA LEU A 23 -7.21 6.93 7.67
C LEU A 23 -7.56 5.74 6.77
N VAL A 24 -8.83 5.61 6.35
CA VAL A 24 -9.22 4.55 5.41
C VAL A 24 -8.51 4.72 4.07
N ILE A 25 -8.44 5.95 3.55
CA ILE A 25 -7.73 6.24 2.30
C ILE A 25 -6.24 5.92 2.43
N ASP A 26 -5.61 6.32 3.52
CA ASP A 26 -4.20 6.01 3.79
C ASP A 26 -3.95 4.50 3.86
N GLY A 27 -4.80 3.76 4.57
CA GLY A 27 -4.75 2.29 4.63
C GLY A 27 -4.87 1.64 3.25
N MET A 28 -5.81 2.12 2.41
CA MET A 28 -5.95 1.65 1.03
C MET A 28 -4.71 1.96 0.19
N CYS A 29 -4.18 3.17 0.27
CA CYS A 29 -2.97 3.56 -0.47
C CYS A 29 -1.75 2.73 -0.05
N SER A 30 -1.59 2.47 1.24
CA SER A 30 -0.53 1.61 1.78
C SER A 30 -0.68 0.18 1.25
N GLN A 31 -1.89 -0.36 1.25
CA GLN A 31 -2.17 -1.69 0.71
C GLN A 31 -1.87 -1.79 -0.79
N VAL A 32 -2.26 -0.78 -1.58
CA VAL A 32 -1.97 -0.71 -3.02
C VAL A 32 -0.46 -0.68 -3.26
N MET A 33 0.29 0.10 -2.49
CA MET A 33 1.74 0.09 -2.57
C MET A 33 2.32 -1.29 -2.26
N GLY A 34 1.82 -1.97 -1.23
CA GLY A 34 2.22 -3.34 -0.91
C GLY A 34 2.02 -4.32 -2.08
N VAL A 35 0.88 -4.23 -2.78
CA VAL A 35 0.60 -5.05 -3.97
C VAL A 35 1.53 -4.72 -5.14
N PHE A 36 1.84 -3.44 -5.36
CA PHE A 36 2.77 -3.05 -6.41
C PHE A 36 4.19 -3.50 -6.12
N THR A 37 4.71 -3.26 -4.91
CA THR A 37 6.09 -3.60 -4.55
C THR A 37 6.30 -5.10 -4.37
N GLY A 38 5.30 -5.84 -3.87
CA GLY A 38 5.37 -7.29 -3.64
C GLY A 38 4.91 -8.15 -4.81
N GLY A 39 4.37 -7.54 -5.87
CA GLY A 39 3.82 -8.25 -7.02
C GLY A 39 4.19 -7.58 -8.33
N ALA A 40 3.39 -6.62 -8.77
CA ALA A 40 3.44 -6.07 -10.13
C ALA A 40 4.84 -5.56 -10.54
N PHE A 41 5.55 -4.85 -9.66
CA PHE A 41 6.87 -4.33 -9.95
C PHE A 41 7.94 -5.43 -10.01
N LEU A 42 7.87 -6.44 -9.15
CA LEU A 42 8.80 -7.58 -9.18
C LEU A 42 8.64 -8.39 -10.46
N VAL A 43 7.39 -8.60 -10.90
CA VAL A 43 7.10 -9.28 -12.17
C VAL A 43 7.62 -8.48 -13.35
N ALA A 44 7.37 -7.16 -13.39
CA ALA A 44 7.88 -6.28 -14.44
C ALA A 44 9.42 -6.27 -14.48
N PHE A 45 10.06 -6.25 -13.31
CA PHE A 45 11.51 -6.32 -13.20
C PHE A 45 12.07 -7.66 -13.71
N ALA A 46 11.44 -8.78 -13.36
CA ALA A 46 11.82 -10.09 -13.85
C ALA A 46 11.67 -10.22 -15.37
N LEU A 47 10.62 -9.65 -15.95
CA LEU A 47 10.43 -9.56 -17.40
C LEU A 47 11.58 -8.80 -18.06
N LEU A 48 12.00 -7.67 -17.49
CA LEU A 48 13.11 -6.86 -18.01
C LEU A 48 14.44 -7.63 -18.02
N LEU A 49 14.63 -8.53 -17.04
CA LEU A 49 15.82 -9.39 -16.94
C LEU A 49 15.76 -10.63 -17.85
N GLY A 50 14.68 -10.82 -18.62
CA GLY A 50 14.50 -12.01 -19.46
C GLY A 50 14.19 -13.29 -18.67
N ALA A 51 13.57 -13.16 -17.49
CA ALA A 51 13.22 -14.30 -16.65
C ALA A 51 12.23 -15.25 -17.33
N SER A 52 12.35 -16.54 -17.01
CA SER A 52 11.43 -17.55 -17.53
C SER A 52 10.01 -17.38 -16.98
N ASN A 53 9.00 -17.85 -17.73
CA ASN A 53 7.60 -17.82 -17.31
C ASN A 53 7.36 -18.51 -15.95
N LYS A 54 8.15 -19.52 -15.59
CA LYS A 54 8.07 -20.19 -14.28
C LYS A 54 8.50 -19.26 -13.14
N THR A 55 9.60 -18.53 -13.35
CA THR A 55 10.12 -17.56 -12.38
C THR A 55 9.15 -16.40 -12.19
N ILE A 56 8.57 -15.91 -13.28
CA ILE A 56 7.55 -14.85 -13.25
C ILE A 56 6.31 -15.31 -12.48
N GLY A 57 5.80 -16.52 -12.76
CA GLY A 57 4.67 -17.08 -12.03
C GLY A 57 4.92 -17.23 -10.53
N LEU A 58 6.13 -17.64 -10.15
CA LEU A 58 6.52 -17.73 -8.73
C LEU A 58 6.57 -16.36 -8.07
N LEU A 59 7.19 -15.37 -8.72
CA LEU A 59 7.28 -14.00 -8.21
C LEU A 59 5.89 -13.34 -8.09
N ALA A 60 5.00 -13.58 -9.06
CA ALA A 60 3.63 -13.07 -9.02
C ALA A 60 2.82 -13.63 -7.84
N ALA A 61 3.13 -14.86 -7.38
CA ALA A 61 2.48 -15.49 -6.25
C ALA A 61 2.92 -14.94 -4.89
N ILE A 62 4.08 -14.26 -4.81
CA ILE A 62 4.62 -13.74 -3.54
C ILE A 62 3.64 -12.75 -2.89
N GLY A 63 3.16 -11.76 -3.64
CA GLY A 63 2.21 -10.76 -3.13
C GLY A 63 0.99 -11.41 -2.45
N PRO A 64 0.19 -12.23 -3.16
CA PRO A 64 -0.92 -12.96 -2.56
C PRO A 64 -0.52 -13.88 -1.40
N ALA A 65 0.61 -14.59 -1.50
CA ALA A 65 1.08 -15.48 -0.45
C ALA A 65 1.39 -14.73 0.87
N THR A 66 1.94 -13.51 0.79
CA THR A 66 2.20 -12.67 1.98
C THR A 66 0.95 -12.14 2.67
N GLN A 67 -0.22 -12.24 2.04
CA GLN A 67 -1.50 -11.87 2.67
C GLN A 67 -2.15 -13.04 3.41
N ILE A 68 -1.67 -14.27 3.19
CA ILE A 68 -2.19 -15.50 3.82
C ILE A 68 -1.37 -15.86 5.08
N LEU A 69 -0.07 -15.51 5.08
CA LEU A 69 0.86 -15.68 6.20
C LEU A 69 0.80 -14.49 7.17
#